data_AF-A0A952GE78-F1
#
_entry.id   AF-A0A952GE78-F1
#
_cell.length_a   1.000
_cell.length_b   1.000
_cell.length_c   1.000
_cell.angle_alpha   90.00
_cell.angle_beta   90.00
_cell.angle_gamma   90.00
#
_symmetry.space_group_name_H-M   'P 1'
#
loop_
_entity.id
_entity.type
_entity.pdbx_description
1 polymer ?
#
loop_
_entity_poly.entity_id
_entity_poly.type
_entity_poly.pdbx_seq_one_letter_code
_entity_poly.pdbx_strand_id
1 'polypeptide(L)'
;MLSAASAFGQTAGVVSGHISDSTNAAVPDTKIVLRSTSTGTTRETTSTSTGDYTFSEVPVGPYTLNFSREGFKTTTAINELPLNGRNYLSLVALSSNVNTLSPSSGQAGSRLGGDRATQALAVGGQRIMFDYYTLDGILNTDPDFNTYIALPSIDGIQEFKTQTGVYSAEYGHQASQVNVVSKSGTNAFHGSAYEFIRNNYVDALPYYFTYNPTAPTVNPFKWNDYGFVFDGPVRIPKVFNGKDKFFFMVDDEWRRIRSNGTATATVPTAVQQNGDFSTYATRIYDPATGTSTGMNKQQFSCNGVPNIICASRINDVSKRLLKYYAVGPTPSTGNPNYRYATNSPQNRQSFTARGDYYMSTRSQFAFRFSQG
;
A
#
# COMPACT_ATOMS: atom_id res chain seq x y z
N MET A 1 13.24 -26.78 49.98
CA MET A 1 12.59 -25.76 49.14
C MET A 1 13.64 -25.18 48.22
N LEU A 2 13.60 -25.45 46.91
CA LEU A 2 14.38 -24.71 45.93
C LEU A 2 13.42 -23.81 45.17
N SER A 3 13.67 -22.50 45.21
CA SER A 3 13.01 -21.49 44.39
C SER A 3 13.87 -21.28 43.15
N ALA A 4 13.30 -21.51 41.96
CA ALA A 4 13.90 -21.09 40.69
C ALA A 4 13.18 -19.80 40.27
N ALA A 5 13.91 -18.69 40.26
CA ALA A 5 13.43 -17.43 39.69
C ALA A 5 13.52 -17.52 38.16
N SER A 6 12.40 -17.27 37.48
CA SER A 6 12.34 -17.16 36.02
C SER A 6 13.21 -15.98 35.56
N ALA A 7 14.24 -16.26 34.76
CA ALA A 7 14.98 -15.22 34.04
C ALA A 7 14.16 -14.82 32.80
N PHE A 8 13.71 -13.57 32.75
CA PHE A 8 13.17 -12.97 31.53
C PHE A 8 14.33 -12.40 30.72
N GLY A 9 14.74 -13.08 29.65
CA GLY A 9 15.62 -12.49 28.66
C GLY A 9 14.82 -11.52 27.79
N GLN A 10 15.04 -10.21 27.93
CA GLN A 10 14.57 -9.25 26.92
C GLN A 10 15.52 -9.34 25.73
N THR A 11 15.00 -9.67 24.54
CA THR A 11 15.76 -9.52 23.29
C THR A 11 15.82 -8.02 22.97
N ALA A 12 16.97 -7.41 23.17
CA ALA A 12 17.21 -5.99 22.91
C ALA A 12 18.37 -5.84 21.91
N GLY A 13 18.16 -5.04 20.87
CA GLY A 13 19.14 -4.77 19.81
C GLY A 13 19.86 -3.43 20.01
N VAL A 14 20.77 -3.13 19.09
CA VAL A 14 21.46 -1.84 18.99
C VAL A 14 21.04 -1.16 17.69
N VAL A 15 20.63 0.09 17.75
CA VAL A 15 20.33 0.94 16.58
C VAL A 15 21.42 2.00 16.49
N SER A 16 22.14 2.07 15.37
CA SER A 16 23.24 3.03 15.19
C SER A 16 23.29 3.55 13.77
N GLY A 17 23.75 4.77 13.58
CA GLY A 17 23.91 5.35 12.25
C GLY A 17 24.82 6.57 12.25
N HIS A 18 24.95 7.19 11.08
CA HIS A 18 25.78 8.36 10.85
C HIS A 18 24.97 9.48 10.18
N ILE A 19 25.20 10.73 10.59
CA ILE A 19 24.50 11.91 10.09
C ILE A 19 25.49 12.81 9.39
N SER A 20 25.26 13.02 8.09
CA SER A 20 26.04 13.93 7.24
C SER A 20 25.13 14.90 6.48
N ASP A 21 25.69 16.03 6.04
CA ASP A 21 25.00 16.99 5.18
C ASP A 21 25.14 16.64 3.68
N SER A 22 24.62 17.50 2.80
CA SER A 22 24.68 17.32 1.35
C SER A 22 26.10 17.40 0.76
N THR A 23 27.10 17.81 1.54
CA THR A 23 28.52 17.83 1.19
C THR A 23 29.28 16.63 1.75
N ASN A 24 28.58 15.68 2.40
CA ASN A 24 29.13 14.57 3.18
C ASN A 24 29.92 15.01 4.42
N ALA A 25 29.75 16.25 4.89
CA ALA A 25 30.34 16.66 6.16
C ALA A 25 29.49 16.12 7.32
N ALA A 26 30.13 15.59 8.36
CA ALA A 26 29.46 15.11 9.55
C ALA A 26 28.67 16.24 10.24
N VAL A 27 27.47 15.93 10.73
CA VAL A 27 26.56 16.88 11.37
C VAL A 27 26.47 16.54 12.87
N PRO A 28 27.38 17.08 13.70
CA PRO A 28 27.40 16.81 15.14
C PRO A 28 26.23 17.48 15.86
N ASP A 29 25.97 17.08 17.10
CA ASP A 29 24.97 17.68 17.99
C ASP A 29 23.54 17.67 17.43
N THR A 30 23.24 16.75 16.51
CA THR A 30 21.87 16.54 16.02
C THR A 30 21.11 15.75 17.06
N LYS A 31 19.95 16.24 17.50
CA LYS A 31 19.06 15.48 18.38
C LYS A 31 18.36 14.39 17.59
N ILE A 32 18.45 13.15 18.07
CA ILE A 32 17.79 11.98 17.49
C ILE A 32 16.78 11.43 18.48
N VAL A 33 15.54 11.24 18.04
CA VAL A 33 14.46 10.66 18.84
C VAL A 33 13.97 9.38 18.18
N LEU A 34 14.23 8.24 18.83
CA LEU A 34 13.74 6.92 18.48
C LEU A 34 12.41 6.68 19.21
N ARG A 35 11.31 6.44 18.49
CA ARG A 35 9.98 6.23 19.10
C ARG A 35 9.38 4.91 18.65
N SER A 36 9.02 4.04 19.60
CA SER A 36 8.28 2.82 19.29
C SER A 36 6.88 3.17 18.78
N THR A 37 6.50 2.64 17.63
CA THR A 37 5.14 2.86 17.08
C THR A 37 4.11 1.93 17.68
N SER A 38 4.54 0.81 18.27
CA SER A 38 3.64 -0.12 18.97
C SER A 38 3.34 0.30 20.41
N THR A 39 4.33 0.83 21.14
CA THR A 39 4.16 1.19 22.56
C THR A 39 4.15 2.69 22.82
N GLY A 40 4.53 3.52 21.83
CA GLY A 40 4.66 4.97 21.97
C GLY A 40 5.90 5.41 22.76
N THR A 41 6.69 4.50 23.32
CA THR A 41 7.88 4.79 24.13
C THR A 41 8.95 5.47 23.30
N THR A 42 9.55 6.54 23.83
CA THR A 42 10.63 7.29 23.18
C THR A 42 11.98 7.04 23.85
N ARG A 43 13.05 7.14 23.06
CA ARG A 43 14.45 7.19 23.47
C ARG A 43 15.11 8.33 22.71
N GLU A 44 16.01 9.06 23.36
CA GLU A 44 16.71 10.19 22.75
C GLU A 44 18.23 9.99 22.83
N THR A 45 18.94 10.44 21.81
CA THR A 45 20.40 10.56 21.81
C THR A 45 20.82 11.76 20.96
N THR A 46 22.09 12.11 20.98
CA THR A 46 22.68 13.15 20.14
C THR A 46 23.84 12.57 19.34
N SER A 47 24.05 13.08 18.12
CA SER A 47 25.18 12.66 17.30
C SER A 47 26.50 13.16 17.85
N THR A 48 27.56 12.36 17.70
CA THR A 48 28.93 12.69 18.10
C THR A 48 29.55 13.77 17.22
N SER A 49 30.77 14.23 17.56
CA SER A 49 31.58 15.12 16.70
C SER A 49 31.85 14.55 15.31
N THR A 50 31.83 13.22 15.17
CA THR A 50 31.95 12.50 13.90
C THR A 50 30.61 12.23 13.23
N GLY A 51 29.48 12.68 13.78
CA GLY A 51 28.14 12.50 13.19
C GLY A 51 27.50 11.14 13.52
N ASP A 52 28.15 10.29 14.31
CA ASP A 52 27.63 8.97 14.65
C ASP A 52 26.62 9.03 15.80
N TYR A 53 25.66 8.12 15.83
CA TYR A 53 24.73 7.96 16.94
C TYR A 53 24.48 6.49 17.25
N THR A 54 24.09 6.18 18.49
CA THR A 54 23.76 4.82 18.91
C THR A 54 22.68 4.83 19.99
N PHE A 55 21.71 3.93 19.87
CA PHE A 55 20.75 3.52 20.88
C PHE A 55 21.05 2.07 21.25
N SER A 56 21.40 1.84 22.52
CA SER A 56 21.57 0.49 23.05
C SER A 56 20.27 -0.02 23.66
N GLU A 57 20.14 -1.34 23.70
CA GLU A 57 19.02 -2.05 24.34
C GLU A 57 17.64 -1.62 23.81
N VAL A 58 17.53 -1.48 22.49
CA VAL A 58 16.26 -1.20 21.82
C VAL A 58 15.45 -2.50 21.75
N PRO A 59 14.29 -2.59 22.42
CA PRO A 59 13.44 -3.77 22.31
C PRO A 59 13.10 -4.07 20.85
N VAL A 60 12.90 -5.35 20.50
CA VAL A 60 12.40 -5.69 19.16
C VAL A 60 11.01 -5.09 18.96
N GLY A 61 10.85 -4.31 17.89
CA GLY A 61 9.59 -3.66 17.55
C GLY A 61 9.72 -2.64 16.42
N PRO A 62 8.60 -2.07 15.97
CA PRO A 62 8.61 -0.99 14.98
C PRO A 62 8.97 0.36 15.62
N TYR A 63 9.87 1.15 15.00
CA TYR A 63 10.34 2.44 15.53
C TYR A 63 10.48 3.53 14.45
N THR A 64 10.15 4.78 14.79
CA THR A 64 10.50 5.97 13.98
C THR A 64 11.74 6.67 14.53
N LEU A 65 12.61 7.15 13.65
CA LEU A 65 13.73 8.03 13.99
C LEU A 65 13.48 9.44 13.49
N ASN A 66 13.44 10.42 14.41
CA ASN A 66 13.36 11.84 14.08
C ASN A 66 14.69 12.52 14.35
N PHE A 67 15.17 13.30 13.39
CA PHE A 67 16.42 14.07 13.50
C PHE A 67 16.10 15.55 13.50
N SER A 68 16.60 16.30 14.48
CA SER A 68 16.41 17.75 14.57
C SER A 68 17.69 18.46 15.00
N ARG A 69 18.07 19.52 14.29
CA ARG A 69 19.18 20.41 14.64
C ARG A 69 18.83 21.83 14.19
N GLU A 70 19.22 22.83 14.97
CA GLU A 70 19.04 24.23 14.59
C GLU A 70 19.77 24.53 13.27
N GLY A 71 19.09 25.18 12.33
CA GLY A 71 19.60 25.45 10.98
C GLY A 71 19.45 24.29 9.97
N PHE A 72 18.98 23.11 10.40
CA PHE A 72 18.73 21.96 9.52
C PHE A 72 17.23 21.59 9.50
N LYS A 73 16.74 21.12 8.34
CA LYS A 73 15.36 20.63 8.22
C LYS A 73 15.20 19.28 8.92
N THR A 74 14.14 19.14 9.71
CA THR A 74 13.78 17.87 10.37
C THR A 74 13.56 16.77 9.33
N THR A 75 14.23 15.64 9.49
CA THR A 75 14.14 14.47 8.60
C THR A 75 13.72 13.24 9.40
N THR A 76 13.03 12.29 8.75
CA THR A 76 12.72 10.95 9.30
C THR A 76 13.48 9.90 8.48
N ALA A 77 14.30 9.06 9.13
CA ALA A 77 15.04 8.02 8.41
C ALA A 77 14.13 6.84 8.03
N ILE A 78 14.38 6.33 6.82
CA ILE A 78 13.49 5.49 6.04
C ILE A 78 13.80 3.98 6.20
N ASN A 79 15.05 3.61 6.50
CA ASN A 79 15.57 2.24 6.35
C ASN A 79 15.29 1.25 7.50
N GLU A 80 14.70 1.67 8.63
CA GLU A 80 14.54 0.79 9.82
C GLU A 80 13.09 0.53 10.24
N LEU A 81 12.12 0.96 9.45
CA LEU A 81 10.70 0.72 9.73
C LEU A 81 10.26 -0.60 9.09
N PRO A 82 9.61 -1.52 9.85
CA PRO A 82 9.00 -2.70 9.25
C PRO A 82 7.80 -2.27 8.41
N LEU A 83 8.06 -2.03 7.13
CA LEU A 83 7.05 -1.65 6.16
C LEU A 83 6.53 -2.90 5.47
N ASN A 84 5.37 -3.35 5.92
CA ASN A 84 4.66 -4.42 5.24
C ASN A 84 4.32 -3.97 3.81
N GLY A 85 5.00 -4.57 2.82
CA GLY A 85 4.86 -4.24 1.41
C GLY A 85 5.71 -3.08 0.88
N ARG A 86 6.70 -2.61 1.68
CA ARG A 86 7.76 -1.67 1.26
C ARG A 86 7.27 -0.41 0.52
N ASN A 87 6.08 0.05 0.89
CA ASN A 87 5.48 1.26 0.36
C ASN A 87 5.86 2.46 1.23
N TYR A 88 6.64 3.40 0.69
CA TYR A 88 7.06 4.60 1.43
C TYR A 88 5.87 5.47 1.87
N LEU A 89 4.69 5.35 1.25
CA LEU A 89 3.50 6.12 1.66
C LEU A 89 2.95 5.68 3.02
N SER A 90 3.30 4.47 3.48
CA SER A 90 3.06 4.07 4.87
C SER A 90 3.93 4.88 5.85
N LEU A 91 5.05 5.45 5.41
CA LEU A 91 5.86 6.39 6.18
C LEU A 91 5.23 7.78 6.23
N VAL A 92 4.64 8.22 5.12
CA VAL A 92 3.84 9.46 5.08
C VAL A 92 2.72 9.41 6.11
N ALA A 93 2.08 8.25 6.27
CA ALA A 93 1.06 8.02 7.29
C ALA A 93 1.53 8.16 8.75
N LEU A 94 2.85 8.15 9.00
CA LEU A 94 3.42 8.36 10.33
C LEU A 94 3.56 9.85 10.69
N SER A 95 3.43 10.74 9.70
CA SER A 95 3.44 12.17 9.94
C SER A 95 2.23 12.59 10.77
N SER A 96 2.40 13.59 11.64
CA SER A 96 1.28 14.12 12.42
C SER A 96 0.19 14.66 11.48
N ASN A 97 -1.06 14.42 11.86
CA ASN A 97 -2.25 14.77 11.07
C ASN A 97 -2.45 13.98 9.76
N VAL A 98 -1.72 12.89 9.52
CA VAL A 98 -1.97 11.99 8.40
C VAL A 98 -2.67 10.72 8.91
N ASN A 99 -3.66 10.22 8.17
CA ASN A 99 -4.26 8.92 8.43
C ASN A 99 -4.56 8.16 7.13
N THR A 100 -4.69 6.85 7.22
CA THR A 100 -5.04 5.95 6.11
C THR A 100 -6.39 5.27 6.32
N LEU A 101 -7.25 5.85 7.17
CA LEU A 101 -8.51 5.22 7.60
C LEU A 101 -9.67 5.50 6.65
N SER A 102 -9.47 6.40 5.69
CA SER A 102 -10.47 6.74 4.69
C SER A 102 -10.64 5.58 3.71
N PRO A 103 -11.87 5.32 3.21
CA PRO A 103 -12.08 4.33 2.16
C PRO A 103 -11.37 4.77 0.89
N SER A 104 -10.79 3.82 0.15
CA SER A 104 -10.19 4.08 -1.16
C SER A 104 -11.19 4.71 -2.14
N SER A 105 -10.68 5.45 -3.13
CA SER A 105 -11.50 6.04 -4.20
C SER A 105 -12.42 4.99 -4.85
N GLY A 106 -13.70 5.34 -5.04
CA GLY A 106 -14.68 4.44 -5.66
C GLY A 106 -14.25 4.00 -7.06
N GLN A 107 -14.44 2.72 -7.40
CA GLN A 107 -13.99 2.09 -8.66
C GLN A 107 -12.47 2.00 -8.87
N ALA A 108 -11.62 2.48 -7.95
CA ALA A 108 -10.17 2.38 -8.09
C ALA A 108 -9.71 0.91 -8.17
N GLY A 109 -10.36 0.02 -7.40
CA GLY A 109 -10.11 -1.43 -7.47
C GLY A 109 -10.33 -2.05 -8.84
N SER A 110 -11.39 -1.65 -9.56
CA SER A 110 -11.72 -2.19 -10.88
C SER A 110 -10.94 -1.54 -12.03
N ARG A 111 -10.49 -0.29 -11.87
CA ARG A 111 -9.83 0.48 -12.94
C ARG A 111 -8.32 0.61 -12.80
N LEU A 112 -7.78 0.70 -11.59
CA LEU A 112 -6.33 0.78 -11.32
C LEU A 112 -5.76 -0.58 -10.90
N GLY A 113 -6.47 -1.30 -10.02
CA GLY A 113 -5.95 -2.49 -9.36
C GLY A 113 -4.69 -2.21 -8.51
N GLY A 114 -4.04 -3.28 -8.05
CA GLY A 114 -2.78 -3.20 -7.32
C GLY A 114 -2.83 -2.35 -6.04
N ASP A 115 -1.68 -1.79 -5.65
CA ASP A 115 -1.57 -0.94 -4.45
C ASP A 115 -2.23 0.42 -4.63
N ARG A 116 -2.17 0.96 -5.85
CA ARG A 116 -2.72 2.27 -6.19
C ARG A 116 -4.21 2.33 -5.88
N ALA A 117 -4.93 1.25 -6.15
CA ALA A 117 -6.35 1.14 -5.84
C ALA A 117 -6.68 1.20 -4.34
N THR A 118 -5.72 0.87 -3.47
CA THR A 118 -5.89 0.86 -2.01
C THR A 118 -5.29 2.10 -1.34
N GLN A 119 -4.71 3.01 -2.12
CA GLN A 119 -4.12 4.24 -1.61
C GLN A 119 -5.21 5.18 -1.09
N ALA A 120 -5.13 5.53 0.19
CA ALA A 120 -6.13 6.36 0.86
C ALA A 120 -5.52 7.22 1.96
N LEU A 121 -4.50 8.02 1.60
CA LEU A 121 -3.96 9.01 2.53
C LEU A 121 -4.95 10.16 2.69
N ALA A 122 -5.20 10.56 3.94
CA ALA A 122 -5.96 11.74 4.29
C ALA A 122 -5.12 12.59 5.24
N VAL A 123 -4.82 13.81 4.81
CA VAL A 123 -3.91 14.71 5.50
C VAL A 123 -4.69 15.90 6.07
N GLY A 124 -4.51 16.22 7.35
CA GLY A 124 -5.18 17.36 8.01
C GLY A 124 -6.70 17.27 8.03
N GLY A 125 -7.29 16.06 7.98
CA GLY A 125 -8.74 15.85 7.90
C GLY A 125 -9.37 16.15 6.53
N GLN A 126 -8.55 16.38 5.50
CA GLN A 126 -9.02 16.60 4.13
C GLN A 126 -9.47 15.29 3.46
N ARG A 127 -10.10 15.43 2.29
CA ARG A 127 -10.45 14.29 1.43
C ARG A 127 -9.18 13.64 0.88
N ILE A 128 -9.20 12.31 0.70
CA ILE A 128 -8.09 11.55 0.09
C ILE A 128 -7.73 11.98 -1.33
N MET A 129 -8.61 12.76 -1.97
CA MET A 129 -8.40 13.30 -3.31
C MET A 129 -7.78 14.70 -3.32
N PHE A 130 -7.37 15.22 -2.16
CA PHE A 130 -6.74 16.55 -2.01
C PHE A 130 -5.27 16.46 -1.57
N ASP A 131 -4.62 15.34 -1.91
CA ASP A 131 -3.17 15.19 -1.80
C ASP A 131 -2.51 15.42 -3.16
N TYR A 132 -1.44 16.19 -3.20
CA TYR A 132 -0.63 16.41 -4.39
C TYR A 132 0.71 15.71 -4.24
N TYR A 133 0.93 14.67 -5.04
CA TYR A 133 2.15 13.89 -5.08
C TYR A 133 3.11 14.47 -6.13
N THR A 134 4.36 14.71 -5.73
CA THR A 134 5.47 15.02 -6.64
C THR A 134 6.60 14.03 -6.45
N LEU A 135 7.33 13.77 -7.53
CA LEU A 135 8.58 13.03 -7.52
C LEU A 135 9.62 13.89 -8.23
N ASP A 136 10.74 14.16 -7.56
CA ASP A 136 11.82 15.07 -8.00
C ASP A 136 11.30 16.42 -8.52
N GLY A 137 10.30 16.98 -7.83
CA GLY A 137 9.69 18.27 -8.19
C GLY A 137 8.75 18.24 -9.40
N ILE A 138 8.55 17.07 -10.03
CA ILE A 138 7.63 16.89 -11.16
C ILE A 138 6.34 16.23 -10.66
N LEU A 139 5.20 16.59 -11.27
CA LEU A 139 3.90 15.99 -11.02
C LEU A 139 3.98 14.45 -11.03
N ASN A 140 3.54 13.84 -9.94
CA ASN A 140 3.37 12.39 -9.81
C ASN A 140 1.92 12.05 -9.40
N THR A 141 0.97 12.98 -9.53
CA THR A 141 -0.43 12.78 -9.16
C THR A 141 -1.25 12.34 -10.38
N ASP A 142 -1.92 11.21 -10.25
CA ASP A 142 -2.92 10.71 -11.19
C ASP A 142 -4.20 11.55 -11.11
N PRO A 143 -4.62 12.22 -12.19
CA PRO A 143 -5.79 13.09 -12.17
C PRO A 143 -7.14 12.35 -12.05
N ASP A 144 -7.21 11.04 -12.32
CA ASP A 144 -8.48 10.28 -12.33
C ASP A 144 -8.89 9.88 -10.90
N PHE A 145 -7.96 9.32 -10.12
CA PHE A 145 -8.22 8.85 -8.76
C PHE A 145 -7.47 9.61 -7.66
N ASN A 146 -6.64 10.59 -8.04
CA ASN A 146 -5.81 11.39 -7.16
C ASN A 146 -4.87 10.53 -6.28
N THR A 147 -4.20 9.59 -6.94
CA THR A 147 -3.16 8.70 -6.35
C THR A 147 -1.80 9.02 -6.97
N TYR A 148 -0.73 8.34 -6.55
CA TYR A 148 0.57 8.46 -7.23
C TYR A 148 0.57 7.75 -8.60
N ILE A 149 1.43 8.18 -9.52
CA ILE A 149 1.66 7.51 -10.82
C ILE A 149 2.80 6.51 -10.72
N ALA A 150 3.98 6.96 -10.27
CA ALA A 150 5.16 6.15 -10.03
C ALA A 150 5.43 5.98 -8.53
N LEU A 151 5.88 4.79 -8.12
CA LEU A 151 6.21 4.47 -6.74
C LEU A 151 7.65 3.92 -6.68
N PRO A 152 8.67 4.79 -6.57
CA PRO A 152 10.04 4.32 -6.41
C PRO A 152 10.18 3.45 -5.16
N SER A 153 11.17 2.56 -5.17
CA SER A 153 11.44 1.73 -4.01
C SER A 153 11.88 2.61 -2.85
N ILE A 154 11.68 2.10 -1.65
CA ILE A 154 12.14 2.78 -0.44
C ILE A 154 13.66 2.99 -0.42
N ASP A 155 14.42 2.06 -1.01
CA ASP A 155 15.87 2.15 -1.14
C ASP A 155 16.29 3.16 -2.22
N GLY A 156 15.43 3.44 -3.20
CA GLY A 156 15.63 4.44 -4.26
C GLY A 156 15.29 5.87 -3.83
N ILE A 157 14.70 6.06 -2.64
CA ILE A 157 14.29 7.37 -2.11
C ILE A 157 15.40 7.94 -1.23
N GLN A 158 15.71 9.23 -1.44
CA GLN A 158 16.59 10.00 -0.57
C GLN A 158 15.81 10.67 0.55
N GLU A 159 14.69 11.30 0.21
CA GLU A 159 13.83 12.02 1.15
C GLU A 159 12.38 11.97 0.68
N PHE A 160 11.45 11.95 1.63
CA PHE A 160 10.07 12.36 1.37
C PHE A 160 9.66 13.40 2.39
N LYS A 161 8.77 14.31 1.98
CA LYS A 161 8.24 15.36 2.83
C LYS A 161 6.75 15.50 2.63
N THR A 162 6.01 15.49 3.73
CA THR A 162 4.58 15.79 3.73
C THR A 162 4.35 17.17 4.32
N GLN A 163 3.67 18.03 3.58
CA GLN A 163 3.35 19.39 3.99
C GLN A 163 1.85 19.58 4.04
N THR A 164 1.39 20.19 5.13
CA THR A 164 -0.04 20.34 5.47
C THR A 164 -0.28 21.78 5.91
N GLY A 165 -1.40 22.38 5.53
CA GLY A 165 -1.76 23.72 5.99
C GLY A 165 -1.04 24.83 5.23
N VAL A 166 -0.25 25.66 5.94
CA VAL A 166 0.45 26.81 5.34
C VAL A 166 1.81 26.35 4.80
N TYR A 167 1.88 26.11 3.49
CA TYR A 167 3.13 25.93 2.74
C TYR A 167 3.41 27.15 1.86
N SER A 168 4.66 27.30 1.43
CA SER A 168 5.08 28.40 0.54
C SER A 168 4.26 28.42 -0.75
N ALA A 169 4.04 29.61 -1.31
CA ALA A 169 3.26 29.80 -2.54
C ALA A 169 3.86 29.12 -3.79
N GLU A 170 5.10 28.62 -3.69
CA GLU A 170 5.71 27.76 -4.72
C GLU A 170 5.01 26.40 -4.85
N TYR A 171 4.30 25.95 -3.82
CA TYR A 171 3.46 24.75 -3.86
C TYR A 171 2.00 25.14 -4.08
N GLY A 172 1.31 24.43 -4.97
CA GLY A 172 -0.08 24.70 -5.36
C GLY A 172 -0.88 23.43 -5.64
N HIS A 173 -1.99 23.55 -6.38
CA HIS A 173 -2.92 22.48 -6.77
C HIS A 173 -3.84 21.91 -5.68
N GLN A 174 -3.30 21.32 -4.60
CA GLN A 174 -4.11 20.65 -3.58
C GLN A 174 -3.72 21.06 -2.16
N ALA A 175 -4.60 20.80 -1.20
CA ALA A 175 -4.48 21.20 0.20
C ALA A 175 -3.32 20.56 0.97
N SER A 176 -2.77 19.45 0.46
CA SER A 176 -1.62 18.76 1.04
C SER A 176 -0.62 18.38 -0.04
N GLN A 177 0.67 18.38 0.31
CA GLN A 177 1.76 18.07 -0.62
C GLN A 177 2.55 16.88 -0.09
N VAL A 178 2.81 15.91 -0.94
CA VAL A 178 3.68 14.75 -0.68
C VAL A 178 4.81 14.81 -1.71
N ASN A 179 5.93 15.37 -1.30
CA ASN A 179 7.09 15.57 -2.15
C ASN A 179 8.10 14.46 -1.91
N VAL A 180 8.54 13.80 -2.97
CA VAL A 180 9.54 12.73 -2.90
C VAL A 180 10.74 13.10 -3.73
N VAL A 181 11.93 12.84 -3.21
CA VAL A 181 13.20 13.01 -3.90
C VAL A 181 13.87 11.64 -3.99
N SER A 182 14.14 11.21 -5.20
CA SER A 182 14.93 10.01 -5.48
C SER A 182 16.41 10.24 -5.17
N LYS A 183 17.15 9.17 -4.86
CA LYS A 183 18.61 9.25 -4.70
C LYS A 183 19.30 9.72 -5.97
N SER A 184 20.38 10.47 -5.78
CA SER A 184 21.35 10.80 -6.83
C SER A 184 22.63 9.99 -6.62
N GLY A 185 23.43 9.84 -7.68
CA GLY A 185 24.71 9.14 -7.59
C GLY A 185 25.84 9.99 -7.02
N THR A 186 26.88 9.34 -6.51
CA THR A 186 28.06 10.00 -5.95
C THR A 186 29.33 9.71 -6.76
N ASN A 187 30.48 10.21 -6.32
CA ASN A 187 31.78 9.89 -6.94
C ASN A 187 32.26 8.46 -6.69
N ALA A 188 31.68 7.79 -5.71
CA ALA A 188 31.90 6.39 -5.44
C ALA A 188 30.71 5.58 -5.99
N PHE A 189 30.99 4.32 -6.34
CA PHE A 189 29.91 3.41 -6.66
C PHE A 189 29.28 2.89 -5.36
N HIS A 190 27.96 2.97 -5.27
CA HIS A 190 27.18 2.45 -4.16
C HIS A 190 26.07 1.57 -4.71
N GLY A 191 25.69 0.56 -3.94
CA GLY A 191 24.57 -0.27 -4.31
C GLY A 191 24.11 -1.18 -3.19
N SER A 192 22.87 -1.59 -3.28
CA SER A 192 22.23 -2.57 -2.42
C SER A 192 21.40 -3.52 -3.26
N ALA A 193 21.28 -4.77 -2.82
CA ALA A 193 20.35 -5.74 -3.36
C ALA A 193 19.62 -6.38 -2.18
N TYR A 194 18.34 -6.69 -2.36
CA TYR A 194 17.50 -7.17 -1.28
C TYR A 194 16.44 -8.17 -1.77
N GLU A 195 15.98 -9.00 -0.84
CA GLU A 195 14.86 -9.91 -0.99
C GLU A 195 14.12 -9.98 0.35
N PHE A 196 12.80 -9.76 0.31
CA PHE A 196 11.90 -9.85 1.43
C PHE A 196 10.85 -10.91 1.14
N ILE A 197 10.88 -11.97 1.94
CA ILE A 197 9.91 -13.06 1.84
C ILE A 197 8.86 -12.94 2.93
N ARG A 198 7.62 -13.19 2.56
CA ARG A 198 6.51 -13.42 3.49
C ARG A 198 5.64 -14.53 2.93
N ASN A 199 5.42 -15.57 3.71
CA ASN A 199 4.67 -16.73 3.22
C ASN A 199 4.05 -17.53 4.36
N ASN A 200 3.14 -18.43 3.99
CA ASN A 200 2.41 -19.26 4.94
C ASN A 200 3.25 -20.31 5.70
N TYR A 201 4.56 -20.40 5.48
CA TYR A 201 5.48 -21.27 6.21
C TYR A 201 6.27 -20.53 7.29
N VAL A 202 6.58 -19.24 7.07
CA VAL A 202 7.32 -18.40 8.01
C VAL A 202 6.41 -17.47 8.82
N ASP A 203 5.20 -17.18 8.33
CA ASP A 203 4.21 -16.38 9.04
C ASP A 203 3.63 -17.18 10.22
N ALA A 204 3.50 -16.50 11.36
CA ALA A 204 2.76 -17.05 12.50
C ALA A 204 1.30 -17.31 12.13
N LEU A 205 0.72 -18.36 12.71
CA LEU A 205 -0.70 -18.65 12.56
C LEU A 205 -1.54 -17.50 13.16
N PRO A 206 -2.68 -17.13 12.55
CA PRO A 206 -3.59 -16.18 13.14
C PRO A 206 -3.99 -16.59 14.55
N TYR A 207 -4.11 -15.62 15.45
CA TYR A 207 -4.56 -15.87 16.82
C TYR A 207 -5.94 -16.55 16.82
N TYR A 208 -6.05 -17.67 17.53
CA TYR A 208 -7.23 -18.52 17.52
C TYR A 208 -7.93 -18.47 18.89
N PHE A 209 -9.17 -17.99 18.90
CA PHE A 209 -10.03 -18.06 20.09
C PHE A 209 -10.66 -19.46 20.19
N THR A 210 -10.55 -20.06 21.38
CA THR A 210 -10.96 -21.45 21.70
C THR A 210 -12.46 -21.76 21.55
N TYR A 211 -13.32 -20.78 21.24
CA TYR A 211 -14.75 -21.02 20.99
C TYR A 211 -15.03 -21.56 19.57
N ASN A 212 -14.10 -21.40 18.62
CA ASN A 212 -14.19 -22.13 17.36
C ASN A 212 -13.72 -23.58 17.63
N PRO A 213 -14.37 -24.61 17.06
CA PRO A 213 -13.93 -26.00 17.22
C PRO A 213 -12.85 -26.42 16.21
N THR A 214 -12.64 -25.64 15.15
CA THR A 214 -11.71 -25.97 14.06
C THR A 214 -10.65 -24.89 13.90
N ALA A 215 -9.36 -25.28 14.05
CA ALA A 215 -8.24 -24.39 13.79
C ALA A 215 -8.30 -23.79 12.37
N PRO A 216 -7.86 -22.53 12.17
CA PRO A 216 -7.95 -21.90 10.86
C PRO A 216 -7.13 -22.67 9.84
N THR A 217 -7.72 -22.99 8.69
CA THR A 217 -6.96 -23.55 7.57
C THR A 217 -6.03 -22.48 7.02
N VAL A 218 -4.74 -22.79 6.98
CA VAL A 218 -3.73 -21.90 6.39
C VAL A 218 -3.85 -21.98 4.87
N ASN A 219 -4.33 -20.91 4.24
CA ASN A 219 -4.35 -20.83 2.79
C ASN A 219 -2.93 -20.59 2.24
N PRO A 220 -2.57 -21.16 1.08
CA PRO A 220 -1.29 -20.86 0.44
C PRO A 220 -1.14 -19.35 0.20
N PHE A 221 -0.05 -18.79 0.74
CA PHE A 221 0.28 -17.38 0.62
C PHE A 221 1.77 -17.21 0.32
N LYS A 222 2.10 -16.45 -0.72
CA LYS A 222 3.49 -16.11 -1.09
C LYS A 222 3.56 -14.64 -1.46
N TRP A 223 4.49 -13.92 -0.84
CA TRP A 223 4.81 -12.54 -1.12
C TRP A 223 6.33 -12.43 -1.16
N ASN A 224 6.85 -12.08 -2.33
CA ASN A 224 8.28 -11.78 -2.52
C ASN A 224 8.40 -10.33 -3.00
N ASP A 225 9.29 -9.59 -2.37
CA ASP A 225 9.64 -8.21 -2.72
C ASP A 225 11.15 -8.14 -2.84
N TYR A 226 11.67 -7.89 -4.03
CA TYR A 226 13.10 -7.97 -4.30
C TYR A 226 13.51 -6.93 -5.30
N GLY A 227 14.76 -6.53 -5.24
CA GLY A 227 15.23 -5.44 -6.05
C GLY A 227 16.67 -5.08 -5.77
N PHE A 228 17.10 -4.03 -6.45
CA PHE A 228 18.41 -3.43 -6.21
C PHE A 228 18.39 -1.94 -6.47
N VAL A 229 19.34 -1.25 -5.85
CA VAL A 229 19.70 0.13 -6.17
C VAL A 229 21.18 0.15 -6.50
N PHE A 230 21.56 0.88 -7.54
CA PHE A 230 22.95 1.10 -7.91
C PHE A 230 23.16 2.51 -8.41
N ASP A 231 24.16 3.20 -7.86
CA ASP A 231 24.47 4.58 -8.17
C ASP A 231 25.97 4.84 -8.23
N GLY A 232 26.34 5.94 -8.88
CA GLY A 232 27.73 6.36 -8.98
C GLY A 232 28.00 7.30 -10.16
N PRO A 233 29.28 7.53 -10.50
CA PRO A 233 29.64 8.41 -11.60
C PRO A 233 29.54 7.68 -12.93
N VAL A 234 29.04 8.36 -13.96
CA VAL A 234 29.03 7.81 -15.33
C VAL A 234 30.47 7.76 -15.84
N ARG A 235 30.99 6.55 -16.07
CA ARG A 235 32.34 6.33 -16.61
C ARG A 235 32.28 5.42 -17.82
N ILE A 236 32.67 5.96 -18.98
CA ILE A 236 32.87 5.20 -20.21
C ILE A 236 34.38 5.14 -20.43
N PRO A 237 35.02 3.96 -20.28
CA PRO A 237 36.46 3.83 -20.41
C PRO A 237 36.99 4.50 -21.69
N LYS A 238 38.01 5.35 -21.55
CA LYS A 238 38.67 6.11 -22.63
C LYS A 238 37.80 7.16 -23.35
N VAL A 239 36.50 7.24 -23.08
CA VAL A 239 35.58 8.17 -23.77
C VAL A 239 35.11 9.28 -22.85
N PHE A 240 34.73 8.96 -21.61
CA PHE A 240 34.13 9.92 -20.70
C PHE A 240 34.36 9.55 -19.23
N ASN A 241 34.81 10.53 -18.45
CA ASN A 241 34.93 10.40 -17.00
C ASN A 241 34.02 11.45 -16.33
N GLY A 242 32.86 11.01 -15.88
CA GLY A 242 31.86 11.85 -15.22
C GLY A 242 32.14 12.13 -13.75
N LYS A 243 33.31 11.78 -13.20
CA LYS A 243 33.65 12.15 -11.82
C LYS A 243 33.45 13.66 -11.62
N ASP A 244 32.80 14.04 -10.52
CA ASP A 244 32.45 15.40 -10.14
C ASP A 244 31.47 16.11 -11.10
N LYS A 245 30.94 15.43 -12.12
CA LYS A 245 30.18 16.06 -13.20
C LYS A 245 28.92 15.34 -13.62
N PHE A 246 28.92 14.01 -13.70
CA PHE A 246 27.78 13.24 -14.19
C PHE A 246 27.59 11.97 -13.39
N PHE A 247 26.44 11.88 -12.73
CA PHE A 247 26.07 10.79 -11.86
C PHE A 247 24.81 10.10 -12.37
N PHE A 248 24.67 8.82 -12.04
CA PHE A 248 23.47 8.05 -12.29
C PHE A 248 22.99 7.37 -11.01
N MET A 249 21.69 7.05 -10.99
CA MET A 249 21.08 6.12 -10.05
C MET A 249 20.10 5.23 -10.83
N VAL A 250 20.11 3.93 -10.53
CA VAL A 250 19.14 2.96 -11.03
C VAL A 250 18.53 2.23 -9.84
N ASP A 251 17.21 2.16 -9.82
CA ASP A 251 16.38 1.47 -8.84
C ASP A 251 15.40 0.56 -9.59
N ASP A 252 15.38 -0.74 -9.26
CA ASP A 252 14.44 -1.69 -9.84
C ASP A 252 13.91 -2.61 -8.73
N GLU A 253 12.61 -2.53 -8.46
CA GLU A 253 11.91 -3.31 -7.44
C GLU A 253 10.78 -4.14 -8.08
N TRP A 254 10.77 -5.43 -7.80
CA TRP A 254 9.73 -6.36 -8.21
C TRP A 254 8.99 -6.91 -7.00
N ARG A 255 7.67 -6.95 -7.14
CA ARG A 255 6.80 -7.54 -6.15
C ARG A 255 5.88 -8.59 -6.75
N ARG A 256 5.87 -9.77 -6.15
CA ARG A 256 5.06 -10.91 -6.59
C ARG A 256 4.24 -11.43 -5.40
N ILE A 257 2.93 -11.25 -5.47
CA ILE A 257 1.99 -11.76 -4.47
C ILE A 257 1.12 -12.84 -5.10
N ARG A 258 1.00 -13.97 -4.41
CA ARG A 258 0.11 -15.09 -4.73
C ARG A 258 -0.68 -15.41 -3.49
N SER A 259 -1.99 -15.24 -3.59
CA SER A 259 -2.92 -15.50 -2.50
C SER A 259 -4.18 -16.12 -3.07
N ASN A 260 -4.70 -17.11 -2.35
CA ASN A 260 -6.00 -17.70 -2.61
C ASN A 260 -6.98 -17.21 -1.54
N GLY A 261 -7.98 -16.47 -1.98
CA GLY A 261 -9.13 -16.10 -1.18
C GLY A 261 -10.29 -17.07 -1.41
N THR A 262 -11.27 -16.99 -0.52
CA THR A 262 -12.61 -17.53 -0.77
C THR A 262 -13.57 -16.36 -0.76
N ALA A 263 -14.35 -16.22 -1.82
CA ALA A 263 -15.43 -15.27 -1.88
C ALA A 263 -16.76 -16.01 -1.85
N THR A 264 -17.80 -15.26 -1.53
CA THR A 264 -19.15 -15.79 -1.42
C THR A 264 -20.09 -14.92 -2.21
N ALA A 265 -21.01 -15.53 -2.94
CA ALA A 265 -22.04 -14.84 -3.70
C ALA A 265 -23.42 -15.41 -3.38
N THR A 266 -24.45 -14.62 -3.66
CA THR A 266 -25.83 -15.11 -3.72
C THR A 266 -26.17 -15.32 -5.19
N VAL A 267 -26.38 -16.57 -5.58
CA VAL A 267 -26.72 -16.96 -6.95
C VAL A 267 -28.03 -17.76 -6.96
N PRO A 268 -28.81 -17.72 -8.05
CA PRO A 268 -30.04 -18.49 -8.15
C PRO A 268 -29.82 -20.00 -8.02
N THR A 269 -30.73 -20.71 -7.36
CA THR A 269 -30.82 -22.17 -7.40
C THR A 269 -31.44 -22.63 -8.72
N ALA A 270 -31.36 -23.94 -9.01
CA ALA A 270 -31.91 -24.51 -10.24
C ALA A 270 -33.41 -24.23 -10.43
N VAL A 271 -34.21 -24.23 -9.35
CA VAL A 271 -35.65 -23.92 -9.41
C VAL A 271 -35.89 -22.43 -9.67
N GLN A 272 -35.08 -21.55 -9.06
CA GLN A 272 -35.15 -20.10 -9.27
C GLN A 272 -34.75 -19.69 -10.69
N GLN A 273 -33.78 -20.38 -11.30
CA GLN A 273 -33.43 -20.16 -12.71
C GLN A 273 -34.60 -20.44 -13.66
N ASN A 274 -35.57 -21.25 -13.24
CA ASN A 274 -36.80 -21.53 -13.96
C ASN A 274 -37.99 -20.66 -13.51
N GLY A 275 -37.75 -19.63 -12.70
CA GLY A 275 -38.77 -18.69 -12.23
C GLY A 275 -39.56 -19.14 -11.01
N ASP A 276 -39.19 -20.24 -10.36
CA ASP A 276 -39.85 -20.73 -9.16
C ASP A 276 -39.23 -20.13 -7.89
N PHE A 277 -40.01 -19.28 -7.23
CA PHE A 277 -39.69 -18.67 -5.94
C PHE A 277 -40.71 -19.07 -4.86
N SER A 278 -41.48 -20.15 -5.07
CA SER A 278 -42.55 -20.60 -4.16
C SER A 278 -42.06 -20.89 -2.73
N THR A 279 -40.78 -21.22 -2.55
CA THR A 279 -40.16 -21.45 -1.25
C THR A 279 -39.85 -20.16 -0.46
N TYR A 280 -39.95 -18.98 -1.09
CA TYR A 280 -39.71 -17.70 -0.44
C TYR A 280 -40.98 -17.17 0.23
N ALA A 281 -40.87 -16.75 1.49
CA ALA A 281 -41.97 -16.10 2.20
C ALA A 281 -42.32 -14.71 1.61
N THR A 282 -41.35 -14.05 0.99
CA THR A 282 -41.56 -12.75 0.32
C THR A 282 -42.37 -12.96 -0.96
N ARG A 283 -43.47 -12.20 -1.10
CA ARG A 283 -44.28 -12.20 -2.32
C ARG A 283 -43.56 -11.47 -3.45
N ILE A 284 -43.50 -12.07 -4.63
CA ILE A 284 -43.00 -11.43 -5.85
C ILE A 284 -44.17 -10.96 -6.72
N TYR A 285 -44.09 -9.72 -7.22
CA TYR A 285 -45.20 -9.07 -7.92
C TYR A 285 -44.87 -8.81 -9.39
N ASP A 286 -45.89 -8.94 -10.24
CA ASP A 286 -45.79 -8.69 -11.67
C ASP A 286 -45.68 -7.18 -11.97
N PRO A 287 -44.54 -6.69 -12.49
CA PRO A 287 -44.38 -5.27 -12.79
C PRO A 287 -45.26 -4.77 -13.94
N ALA A 288 -45.82 -5.66 -14.76
CA ALA A 288 -46.75 -5.30 -15.85
C ALA A 288 -48.19 -5.05 -15.36
N THR A 289 -48.45 -5.22 -14.06
CA THR A 289 -49.77 -5.03 -13.45
C THR A 289 -49.76 -3.87 -12.46
N GLY A 290 -50.96 -3.47 -12.02
CA GLY A 290 -51.15 -2.39 -11.06
C GLY A 290 -51.25 -1.01 -11.72
N THR A 291 -51.17 0.03 -10.90
CA THR A 291 -51.27 1.43 -11.36
C THR A 291 -49.92 1.94 -11.85
N SER A 292 -49.92 3.06 -12.58
CA SER A 292 -48.70 3.76 -13.02
C SER A 292 -47.79 4.20 -11.86
N THR A 293 -48.35 4.35 -10.65
CA THR A 293 -47.64 4.63 -9.40
C THR A 293 -47.12 3.39 -8.69
N GLY A 294 -47.32 2.19 -9.26
CA GLY A 294 -46.84 0.92 -8.72
C GLY A 294 -47.69 0.31 -7.60
N MET A 295 -48.90 0.82 -7.35
CA MET A 295 -49.84 0.25 -6.38
C MET A 295 -50.64 -0.91 -6.98
N ASN A 296 -51.20 -1.77 -6.13
CA ASN A 296 -52.10 -2.88 -6.51
C ASN A 296 -51.51 -3.85 -7.54
N LYS A 297 -50.20 -4.12 -7.48
CA LYS A 297 -49.58 -5.14 -8.34
C LYS A 297 -50.10 -6.53 -7.98
N GLN A 298 -50.38 -7.32 -8.99
CA GLN A 298 -50.74 -8.73 -8.83
C GLN A 298 -49.50 -9.53 -8.48
N GLN A 299 -49.64 -10.49 -7.56
CA GLN A 299 -48.58 -11.43 -7.25
C GLN A 299 -48.36 -12.34 -8.47
N PHE A 300 -47.10 -12.66 -8.78
CA PHE A 300 -46.83 -13.70 -9.77
C PHE A 300 -47.45 -15.03 -9.33
N SER A 301 -48.13 -15.68 -10.27
CA SER A 301 -48.70 -17.02 -10.10
C SER A 301 -48.60 -17.77 -11.42
N CYS A 302 -48.25 -19.06 -11.36
CA CYS A 302 -48.26 -19.93 -12.51
C CYS A 302 -49.03 -21.21 -12.17
N ASN A 303 -50.02 -21.56 -12.99
CA ASN A 303 -50.91 -22.71 -12.74
C ASN A 303 -51.54 -22.71 -11.32
N GLY A 304 -51.86 -21.51 -10.81
CA GLY A 304 -52.45 -21.34 -9.48
C GLY A 304 -51.45 -21.38 -8.31
N VAL A 305 -50.17 -21.65 -8.57
CA VAL A 305 -49.12 -21.63 -7.53
C VAL A 305 -48.53 -20.23 -7.42
N PRO A 306 -48.61 -19.57 -6.25
CA PRO A 306 -48.06 -18.23 -6.05
C PRO A 306 -46.53 -18.23 -6.07
N ASN A 307 -45.92 -17.07 -6.32
CA ASN A 307 -44.47 -16.85 -6.39
C ASN A 307 -43.76 -17.63 -7.52
N ILE A 308 -44.48 -17.98 -8.59
CA ILE A 308 -43.89 -18.60 -9.78
C ILE A 308 -44.09 -17.70 -10.99
N ILE A 309 -42.99 -17.38 -11.68
CA ILE A 309 -42.98 -16.75 -12.99
C ILE A 309 -43.08 -17.87 -14.03
N CYS A 310 -44.18 -17.93 -14.79
CA CYS A 310 -44.33 -18.95 -15.84
C CYS A 310 -43.16 -18.92 -16.84
N ALA A 311 -42.67 -20.09 -17.28
CA ALA A 311 -41.52 -20.22 -18.17
C ALA A 311 -41.67 -19.46 -19.51
N SER A 312 -42.90 -19.28 -19.99
CA SER A 312 -43.22 -18.49 -21.18
C SER A 312 -42.98 -16.99 -21.01
N ARG A 313 -42.90 -16.51 -19.76
CA ARG A 313 -42.64 -15.11 -19.42
C ARG A 313 -41.17 -14.80 -19.15
N ILE A 314 -40.32 -15.82 -19.13
CA ILE A 314 -38.88 -15.65 -19.00
C ILE A 314 -38.31 -15.45 -20.40
N ASN A 315 -37.73 -14.27 -20.63
CA ASN A 315 -37.13 -13.91 -21.91
C ASN A 315 -35.97 -14.86 -22.27
N ASP A 316 -35.86 -15.23 -23.54
CA ASP A 316 -34.86 -16.19 -23.99
C ASP A 316 -33.41 -15.69 -23.87
N VAL A 317 -33.19 -14.37 -23.93
CA VAL A 317 -31.88 -13.76 -23.62
C VAL A 317 -31.52 -14.00 -22.17
N SER A 318 -32.46 -13.83 -21.23
CA SER A 318 -32.23 -14.12 -19.81
C SER A 318 -31.90 -15.59 -19.58
N LYS A 319 -32.60 -16.53 -20.24
CA LYS A 319 -32.29 -17.97 -20.16
C LYS A 319 -30.88 -18.30 -20.66
N ARG A 320 -30.44 -17.64 -21.74
CA ARG A 320 -29.07 -17.80 -22.26
C ARG A 320 -28.03 -17.23 -21.30
N LEU A 321 -28.32 -16.09 -20.68
CA LEU A 321 -27.43 -15.45 -19.70
C LEU A 321 -27.27 -16.30 -18.42
N LEU A 322 -28.34 -16.97 -17.97
CA LEU A 322 -28.31 -17.83 -16.78
C LEU A 322 -27.28 -18.96 -16.87
N LYS A 323 -26.90 -19.41 -18.08
CA LYS A 323 -25.84 -20.42 -18.28
C LYS A 323 -24.46 -19.97 -17.81
N TYR A 324 -24.23 -18.66 -17.68
CA TYR A 324 -22.98 -18.10 -17.18
C TYR A 324 -23.00 -17.86 -15.66
N TYR A 325 -24.13 -18.09 -14.99
CA TYR A 325 -24.25 -18.03 -13.54
C TYR A 325 -24.03 -19.40 -12.91
N ALA A 326 -23.31 -19.43 -11.79
CA ALA A 326 -23.27 -20.60 -10.95
C ALA A 326 -24.66 -20.93 -10.37
N VAL A 327 -24.89 -22.19 -10.06
CA VAL A 327 -26.15 -22.67 -9.45
C VAL A 327 -25.95 -22.82 -7.94
N GLY A 328 -26.79 -22.15 -7.16
CA GLY A 328 -26.77 -22.23 -5.71
C GLY A 328 -27.32 -23.59 -5.22
N PRO A 329 -26.69 -24.24 -4.22
CA PRO A 329 -27.17 -25.51 -3.66
C PRO A 329 -28.46 -25.35 -2.85
N THR A 330 -28.68 -24.18 -2.23
CA THR A 330 -29.86 -23.90 -1.40
C THR A 330 -30.39 -22.47 -1.63
N PRO A 331 -31.71 -22.24 -1.50
CA PRO A 331 -32.25 -20.88 -1.50
C PRO A 331 -31.69 -20.05 -0.34
N SER A 332 -31.53 -18.74 -0.56
CA SER A 332 -31.17 -17.79 0.51
C SER A 332 -31.76 -16.40 0.25
N THR A 333 -32.17 -15.71 1.31
CA THR A 333 -32.79 -14.37 1.30
C THR A 333 -31.87 -13.26 1.83
N GLY A 334 -30.61 -13.58 2.16
CA GLY A 334 -29.69 -12.59 2.73
C GLY A 334 -28.28 -13.09 3.00
N ASN A 335 -28.08 -14.41 3.11
CA ASN A 335 -26.75 -15.00 3.24
C ASN A 335 -26.24 -15.51 1.87
N PRO A 336 -24.95 -15.38 1.56
CA PRO A 336 -24.38 -16.00 0.38
C PRO A 336 -24.61 -17.53 0.39
N ASN A 337 -25.17 -18.07 -0.70
CA ASN A 337 -25.44 -19.50 -0.86
C ASN A 337 -24.39 -20.22 -1.71
N TYR A 338 -23.42 -19.50 -2.29
CA TYR A 338 -22.39 -20.06 -3.13
C TYR A 338 -21.01 -19.56 -2.71
N ARG A 339 -20.06 -20.50 -2.59
CA ARG A 339 -18.65 -20.20 -2.26
C ARG A 339 -17.79 -20.53 -3.47
N TYR A 340 -16.85 -19.66 -3.78
CA TYR A 340 -15.90 -19.87 -4.87
C TYR A 340 -14.52 -19.36 -4.47
N ALA A 341 -13.49 -20.01 -5.02
CA ALA A 341 -12.12 -19.57 -4.83
C ALA A 341 -11.86 -18.32 -5.67
N THR A 342 -11.20 -17.33 -5.08
CA THR A 342 -10.64 -16.18 -5.79
C THR A 342 -9.13 -16.29 -5.79
N ASN A 343 -8.52 -16.20 -6.97
CA ASN A 343 -7.08 -16.07 -7.09
C ASN A 343 -6.80 -14.64 -7.59
N SER A 344 -5.99 -13.91 -6.84
CA SER A 344 -5.61 -12.53 -7.18
C SER A 344 -4.09 -12.43 -7.24
N PRO A 345 -3.48 -12.89 -8.34
CA PRO A 345 -2.04 -12.74 -8.52
C PRO A 345 -1.72 -11.26 -8.74
N GLN A 346 -0.80 -10.71 -7.94
CA GLN A 346 -0.28 -9.37 -8.16
C GLN A 346 1.18 -9.45 -8.60
N ASN A 347 1.48 -8.68 -9.65
CA ASN A 347 2.80 -8.53 -10.22
C ASN A 347 3.03 -7.02 -10.37
N ARG A 348 4.00 -6.48 -9.63
CA ARG A 348 4.42 -5.09 -9.76
C ARG A 348 5.91 -5.09 -10.11
N GLN A 349 6.31 -4.18 -10.98
CA GLN A 349 7.69 -3.78 -11.15
C GLN A 349 7.71 -2.27 -11.09
N SER A 350 8.59 -1.68 -10.30
CA SER A 350 8.90 -0.26 -10.41
C SER A 350 10.36 -0.08 -10.77
N PHE A 351 10.59 0.56 -11.90
CA PHE A 351 11.92 0.88 -12.39
C PHE A 351 12.08 2.39 -12.42
N THR A 352 13.16 2.91 -11.84
CA THR A 352 13.54 4.31 -11.93
C THR A 352 15.01 4.42 -12.31
N ALA A 353 15.30 5.21 -13.33
CA ALA A 353 16.65 5.63 -13.69
C ALA A 353 16.74 7.15 -13.62
N ARG A 354 17.78 7.64 -12.96
CA ARG A 354 18.07 9.07 -12.82
C ARG A 354 19.48 9.38 -13.28
N GLY A 355 19.65 10.55 -13.87
CA GLY A 355 20.96 11.11 -14.22
C GLY A 355 21.05 12.58 -13.81
N ASP A 356 22.13 12.95 -13.12
CA ASP A 356 22.37 14.33 -12.69
C ASP A 356 23.69 14.82 -13.27
N TYR A 357 23.61 15.83 -14.15
CA TYR A 357 24.75 16.41 -14.86
C TYR A 357 25.02 17.85 -14.41
N TYR A 358 26.16 18.04 -13.77
CA TYR A 358 26.72 19.30 -13.30
C TYR A 358 27.67 19.85 -14.36
N MET A 359 27.15 20.62 -15.32
CA MET A 359 27.96 21.26 -16.35
C MET A 359 28.85 22.37 -15.76
N SER A 360 28.32 23.11 -14.77
CA SER A 360 29.04 24.13 -14.00
C SER A 360 28.34 24.40 -12.66
N THR A 361 28.90 25.27 -11.82
CA THR A 361 28.23 25.73 -10.58
C THR A 361 26.93 26.50 -10.83
N ARG A 362 26.68 26.94 -12.07
CA ARG A 362 25.49 27.72 -12.47
C ARG A 362 24.52 26.94 -13.36
N SER A 363 24.88 25.73 -13.78
CA SER A 363 24.08 24.95 -14.75
C SER A 363 24.12 23.47 -14.39
N GLN A 364 22.95 22.96 -14.00
CA GLN A 364 22.73 21.59 -13.60
C GLN A 364 21.51 21.05 -14.35
N PHE A 365 21.60 19.79 -14.79
CA PHE A 365 20.53 19.11 -15.51
C PHE A 365 20.22 17.80 -14.81
N ALA A 366 18.94 17.55 -14.55
CA ALA A 366 18.47 16.28 -14.02
C ALA A 366 17.56 15.60 -15.04
N PHE A 367 17.76 14.31 -15.25
CA PHE A 367 16.94 13.43 -16.06
C PHE A 367 16.38 12.34 -15.15
N ARG A 368 15.09 12.03 -15.30
CA ARG A 368 14.49 10.84 -14.69
C ARG A 368 13.60 10.13 -15.70
N PHE A 369 13.72 8.81 -15.73
CA PHE A 369 12.74 7.90 -16.30
C PHE A 369 12.21 7.00 -15.19
N SER A 370 10.88 6.89 -15.09
CA SER A 370 10.22 5.99 -14.15
C SER A 370 9.13 5.20 -14.87
N GLN A 371 9.05 3.90 -14.58
CA GLN A 371 8.03 2.98 -15.06
C GLN A 371 7.50 2.16 -13.88
N GLY A 372 6.20 1.87 -13.87
CA GLY A 372 5.52 1.22 -12.75
C GLY A 372 4.20 0.57 -13.12
#